data_AF-A0A5C6KE51-F1
#
_entry.id   AF-A0A5C6KE51-F1
#
_cell.length_a   1.000
_cell.length_b   1.000
_cell.length_c   1.000
_cell.angle_alpha   90.00
_cell.angle_beta   90.00
_cell.angle_gamma   90.00
#
_symmetry.space_group_name_H-M   'P 1'
#
loop_
_entity.id
_entity.type
_entity.pdbx_description
1 polymer ?
#
loop_
_entity_poly.entity_id
_entity_poly.type
_entity_poly.pdbx_seq_one_letter_code
_entity_poly.pdbx_strand_id
1 'polypeptide(L)'
;MLISTQETLIYKSISPEDIYCYTPGITVTSTGRLVVTFDLGGKGVKEIYASSQLYTERTRRLGIGKIFVSDDQGASWCFISDFNFWHARPFCIGEKIYIIGNAGDLCIICSEDDGNTWSVPSFLSQGEKWHSSACNVLFANERVYLAMEQRFYNSEIEGWNVAGLSPTLLSCSIHDDLLDASSWRSSDPFVFRDKVHFPGGVGIPFYESLTNKPLELAPGRFNAPTGWLEAQVVQIKDKHHIWYDPEGKTFHMFLRAHTGGIGYACLLKVREDKNGQMVTGFQETPSGQTLLFLPFPGGHLKFFIVYDEISRLYWMASNQSFDSMRTISSLPETSRYGLPNNERHRLQLLFSKNCVDWCMAGMIACQGNELYSRNYPSLCIVGEDMHVVCRAADDHTKDPQYSDCITYYKIKRFRMLIY
;
A
#
# COMPACT_ATOMS: atom_id res chain seq x y z
N MET A 1 17.31 2.75 17.54
CA MET A 1 18.31 3.44 16.69
C MET A 1 17.60 4.03 15.49
N LEU A 2 17.80 5.31 15.21
CA LEU A 2 17.37 5.94 13.94
C LEU A 2 18.39 5.58 12.87
N ILE A 3 17.95 5.07 11.71
CA ILE A 3 18.82 4.52 10.65
C ILE A 3 18.80 5.33 9.36
N SER A 4 17.88 6.30 9.23
CA SER A 4 17.84 7.20 8.09
C SER A 4 18.82 8.36 8.28
N THR A 5 19.27 8.93 7.16
CA THR A 5 20.23 10.04 7.17
C THR A 5 19.56 11.38 7.45
N GLN A 6 18.56 11.74 6.63
CA GLN A 6 17.83 13.01 6.72
C GLN A 6 16.45 12.88 6.09
N GLU A 7 15.48 13.61 6.64
CA GLU A 7 14.15 13.80 6.07
C GLU A 7 14.19 14.91 5.00
N THR A 8 13.68 14.62 3.80
CA THR A 8 13.50 15.62 2.73
C THR A 8 12.03 15.76 2.41
N LEU A 9 11.54 16.99 2.31
CA LEU A 9 10.15 17.28 1.93
C LEU A 9 10.00 17.19 0.40
N ILE A 10 9.09 16.35 -0.08
CA ILE A 10 8.72 16.29 -1.51
C ILE A 10 7.59 17.27 -1.78
N TYR A 11 6.57 17.27 -0.91
CA TYR A 11 5.37 18.07 -1.11
C TYR A 11 4.74 18.45 0.21
N LYS A 12 4.16 19.65 0.25
CA LYS A 12 3.35 20.19 1.33
C LYS A 12 2.01 20.64 0.75
N SER A 13 0.91 20.24 1.38
CA SER A 13 -0.42 20.68 1.02
C SER A 13 -0.56 22.20 1.16
N ILE A 14 -1.14 22.84 0.16
CA ILE A 14 -1.46 24.27 0.17
C ILE A 14 -2.65 24.59 1.09
N SER A 15 -3.46 23.59 1.44
CA SER A 15 -4.59 23.72 2.37
C SER A 15 -4.72 22.43 3.20
N PRO A 16 -3.91 22.27 4.26
CA PRO A 16 -3.90 21.06 5.09
C PRO A 16 -5.23 20.66 5.72
N GLU A 17 -6.16 21.62 5.88
CA GLU A 17 -7.48 21.40 6.50
C GLU A 17 -8.45 20.60 5.62
N ASP A 18 -8.29 20.69 4.29
CA ASP A 18 -9.24 20.10 3.34
C ASP A 18 -8.62 19.50 2.08
N ILE A 19 -7.30 19.60 1.91
CA ILE A 19 -6.49 18.91 0.91
C ILE A 19 -5.44 18.05 1.61
N TYR A 20 -5.59 16.73 1.50
CA TYR A 20 -4.76 15.75 2.18
C TYR A 20 -3.89 14.98 1.18
N CYS A 21 -2.67 14.65 1.60
CA CYS A 21 -1.78 13.76 0.88
C CYS A 21 -2.14 12.31 1.19
N TYR A 22 -2.38 11.52 0.15
CA TYR A 22 -2.64 10.09 0.21
C TYR A 22 -1.38 9.29 -0.14
N THR A 23 -1.54 8.07 -0.61
CA THR A 23 -0.50 7.05 -0.65
C THR A 23 0.63 7.40 -1.64
N PRO A 24 1.89 7.45 -1.18
CA PRO A 24 3.02 7.66 -2.09
C PRO A 24 3.56 6.34 -2.63
N GLY A 25 3.94 6.31 -3.90
CA GLY A 25 4.74 5.25 -4.54
C GLY A 25 6.11 5.79 -4.96
N ILE A 26 7.10 4.92 -5.06
CA ILE A 26 8.44 5.26 -5.56
C ILE A 26 8.97 4.16 -6.47
N THR A 27 9.62 4.54 -7.56
CA THR A 27 10.41 3.65 -8.41
C THR A 27 11.69 4.34 -8.86
N VAL A 28 12.59 3.57 -9.47
CA VAL A 28 13.84 4.06 -10.07
C VAL A 28 13.87 3.65 -11.54
N THR A 29 14.27 4.57 -12.41
CA THR A 29 14.36 4.32 -13.84
C THR A 29 15.73 3.71 -14.20
N SER A 30 15.89 3.30 -15.46
CA SER A 30 17.17 2.78 -15.97
C SER A 30 18.30 3.82 -15.94
N THR A 31 17.97 5.12 -15.93
CA THR A 31 18.94 6.23 -15.83
C THR A 31 19.37 6.52 -14.39
N GLY A 32 18.71 5.90 -13.40
CA GLY A 32 18.91 6.16 -11.98
C GLY A 32 18.05 7.30 -11.42
N ARG A 33 17.19 7.91 -12.25
CA ARG A 33 16.19 8.88 -11.81
C ARG A 33 15.19 8.22 -10.86
N LEU A 34 14.86 8.90 -9.76
CA LEU A 34 13.77 8.50 -8.89
C LEU A 34 12.47 9.12 -9.36
N VAL A 35 11.40 8.34 -9.40
CA VAL A 35 10.04 8.82 -9.70
C VAL A 35 9.15 8.52 -8.52
N VAL A 36 8.50 9.56 -7.99
CA VAL A 36 7.54 9.49 -6.89
C VAL A 36 6.16 9.89 -7.38
N THR A 37 5.17 9.09 -7.01
CA THR A 37 3.77 9.45 -7.21
C THR A 37 3.06 9.54 -5.87
N PHE A 38 2.00 10.33 -5.78
CA PHE A 38 1.04 10.29 -4.67
C PHE A 38 -0.25 10.98 -5.10
N ASP A 39 -1.33 10.83 -4.33
CA ASP A 39 -2.61 11.45 -4.67
C ASP A 39 -3.00 12.52 -3.65
N LEU A 40 -3.71 13.55 -4.13
CA LEU A 40 -4.40 14.53 -3.31
C LEU A 40 -5.88 14.23 -3.22
N GLY A 41 -6.40 14.39 -2.01
CA GLY A 41 -7.79 14.18 -1.69
C GLY A 41 -8.38 15.17 -0.70
N GLY A 42 -9.67 15.02 -0.43
CA GLY A 42 -10.40 15.90 0.48
C GLY A 42 -11.36 16.84 -0.25
N LYS A 43 -12.03 17.71 0.52
CA LYS A 43 -13.10 18.56 -0.02
C LYS A 43 -12.55 19.68 -0.90
N GLY A 44 -11.38 20.23 -0.54
CA GLY A 44 -10.74 21.34 -1.27
C GLY A 44 -10.21 20.95 -2.64
N VAL A 45 -10.01 19.65 -2.90
CA VAL A 45 -9.56 19.16 -4.21
C VAL A 45 -10.56 19.45 -5.32
N LYS A 46 -11.86 19.61 -4.99
CA LYS A 46 -12.90 19.94 -5.98
C LYS A 46 -12.61 21.21 -6.76
N GLU A 47 -12.06 22.23 -6.09
CA GLU A 47 -11.76 23.52 -6.72
C GLU A 47 -10.57 23.40 -7.68
N ILE A 48 -9.52 22.68 -7.25
CA ILE A 48 -8.38 22.34 -8.11
C ILE A 48 -8.88 21.58 -9.34
N TYR A 49 -9.74 20.58 -9.11
CA TYR A 49 -10.30 19.75 -10.17
C TYR A 49 -11.13 20.56 -11.17
N ALA A 50 -11.99 21.46 -10.69
CA ALA A 50 -12.83 22.33 -11.53
C ALA A 50 -11.99 23.31 -12.37
N SER A 51 -10.81 23.69 -11.89
CA SER A 51 -9.85 24.51 -12.64
C SER A 51 -8.93 23.70 -13.57
N SER A 52 -8.96 22.36 -13.47
CA SER A 52 -8.08 21.46 -14.23
C SER A 52 -8.78 20.88 -15.46
N GLN A 53 -8.01 20.55 -16.50
CA GLN A 53 -8.50 19.77 -17.66
C GLN A 53 -8.61 18.26 -17.37
N LEU A 54 -8.54 17.85 -16.10
CA LEU A 54 -8.39 16.44 -15.69
C LEU A 54 -9.73 15.69 -15.57
N TYR A 55 -10.87 16.38 -15.65
CA TYR A 55 -12.19 15.74 -15.51
C TYR A 55 -12.59 14.95 -16.76
N THR A 56 -13.01 13.69 -16.56
CA THR A 56 -13.68 12.89 -17.58
C THR A 56 -14.97 12.28 -17.01
N GLU A 57 -15.99 12.03 -17.84
CA GLU A 57 -17.22 11.36 -17.38
C GLU A 57 -16.97 9.95 -16.78
N ARG A 58 -15.84 9.33 -17.14
CA ARG A 58 -15.41 8.04 -16.57
C ARG A 58 -14.78 8.16 -15.19
N THR A 59 -14.36 9.36 -14.76
CA THR A 59 -13.76 9.55 -13.43
C THR A 59 -14.86 9.61 -12.37
N ARG A 60 -15.06 8.50 -11.65
CA ARG A 60 -16.13 8.35 -10.63
C ARG A 60 -15.70 8.79 -9.24
N ARG A 61 -14.40 9.05 -9.05
CA ARG A 61 -13.81 9.50 -7.79
C ARG A 61 -12.91 10.70 -8.04
N LEU A 62 -13.19 11.79 -7.33
CA LEU A 62 -12.48 13.06 -7.49
C LEU A 62 -11.16 13.04 -6.76
N GLY A 63 -10.08 13.25 -7.50
CA GLY A 63 -8.81 13.81 -7.00
C GLY A 63 -7.61 13.50 -7.88
N ILE A 64 -6.44 13.87 -7.38
CA ILE A 64 -5.35 14.33 -8.24
C ILE A 64 -4.08 13.59 -7.87
N GLY A 65 -3.67 12.66 -8.71
CA GLY A 65 -2.35 12.10 -8.69
C GLY A 65 -1.31 13.15 -9.07
N LYS A 66 -0.13 13.10 -8.44
CA LYS A 66 1.01 13.97 -8.69
C LYS A 66 2.24 13.14 -9.01
N ILE A 67 3.10 13.67 -9.87
CA ILE A 67 4.36 13.05 -10.28
C ILE A 67 5.50 14.00 -9.93
N PHE A 68 6.47 13.50 -9.18
CA PHE A 68 7.71 14.18 -8.85
C PHE A 68 8.90 13.32 -9.26
N VAL A 69 9.99 13.95 -9.66
CA VAL A 69 11.24 13.26 -10.02
C VAL A 69 12.42 13.83 -9.26
N SER A 70 13.47 13.02 -9.12
CA SER A 70 14.76 13.44 -8.56
C SER A 70 15.90 12.81 -9.35
N ASP A 71 16.80 13.66 -9.83
CA ASP A 71 18.02 13.28 -10.59
C ASP A 71 19.28 13.29 -9.71
N ASP A 72 19.15 13.68 -8.44
CA ASP A 72 20.25 13.84 -7.48
C ASP A 72 20.10 12.89 -6.28
N GLN A 73 19.52 11.70 -6.53
CA GLN A 73 19.29 10.65 -5.54
C GLN A 73 18.48 11.08 -4.32
N GLY A 74 17.47 11.93 -4.53
CA GLY A 74 16.49 12.35 -3.54
C GLY A 74 16.88 13.60 -2.75
N ALA A 75 17.93 14.32 -3.16
CA ALA A 75 18.34 15.56 -2.50
C ALA A 75 17.41 16.74 -2.87
N SER A 76 16.90 16.77 -4.09
CA SER A 76 15.87 17.70 -4.55
C SER A 76 14.82 17.00 -5.41
N TRP A 77 13.63 17.60 -5.48
CA TRP A 77 12.46 17.04 -6.15
C TRP A 77 11.80 18.07 -7.06
N CYS A 78 11.52 17.66 -8.29
CA CYS A 78 10.87 18.48 -9.32
C CYS A 78 9.48 17.93 -9.60
N PHE A 79 8.46 18.80 -9.56
CA PHE A 79 7.12 18.46 -10.02
C PHE A 79 7.10 18.32 -11.55
N ILE A 80 6.42 17.29 -12.06
CA ILE A 80 6.28 17.03 -13.50
C ILE A 80 4.85 17.27 -13.98
N SER A 81 3.90 16.50 -13.45
CA SER A 81 2.52 16.51 -13.94
C SER A 81 1.54 16.04 -12.89
N ASP A 82 0.29 16.42 -13.09
CA ASP A 82 -0.87 15.86 -12.42
C ASP A 82 -1.51 14.77 -13.30
N PHE A 83 -2.21 13.82 -12.68
CA PHE A 83 -3.07 12.82 -13.34
C PHE A 83 -4.37 12.61 -12.53
N ASN A 84 -5.38 12.00 -13.16
CA ASN A 84 -6.76 12.07 -12.68
C ASN A 84 -7.29 10.79 -12.01
N PHE A 85 -6.41 9.97 -11.46
CA PHE A 85 -6.76 8.74 -10.75
C PHE A 85 -5.93 8.58 -9.47
N TRP A 86 -6.31 7.61 -8.63
CA TRP A 86 -5.89 7.48 -7.24
C TRP A 86 -5.28 6.13 -6.91
N HIS A 87 -4.67 6.09 -5.72
CA HIS A 87 -4.04 4.92 -5.12
C HIS A 87 -3.00 4.33 -6.07
N ALA A 88 -2.28 5.23 -6.74
CA ALA A 88 -1.46 4.90 -7.87
C ALA A 88 -0.03 4.56 -7.45
N ARG A 89 0.60 3.64 -8.19
CA ARG A 89 1.99 3.23 -7.97
C ARG A 89 2.79 3.28 -9.27
N PRO A 90 4.03 3.76 -9.24
CA PRO A 90 4.91 3.74 -10.39
C PRO A 90 5.71 2.43 -10.44
N PHE A 91 6.00 1.93 -11.65
CA PHE A 91 6.93 0.83 -11.87
C PHE A 91 7.54 0.92 -13.28
N CYS A 92 8.71 0.33 -13.48
CA CYS A 92 9.44 0.39 -14.74
C CYS A 92 9.44 -0.98 -15.43
N ILE A 93 9.37 -0.97 -16.77
CA ILE A 93 9.68 -2.12 -17.63
C ILE A 93 10.62 -1.64 -18.72
N GLY A 94 11.89 -2.08 -18.66
CA GLY A 94 12.93 -1.52 -19.51
C GLY A 94 13.08 -0.01 -19.27
N GLU A 95 12.96 0.77 -20.33
CA GLU A 95 13.04 2.24 -20.29
C GLU A 95 11.68 2.92 -20.07
N LYS A 96 10.58 2.16 -20.10
CA LYS A 96 9.22 2.68 -19.92
C LYS A 96 8.85 2.73 -18.45
N ILE A 97 8.12 3.77 -18.07
CA ILE A 97 7.58 3.96 -16.73
C ILE A 97 6.06 3.91 -16.81
N TYR A 98 5.45 3.09 -15.97
CA TYR A 98 4.01 2.97 -15.86
C TYR A 98 3.54 3.48 -14.51
N ILE A 99 2.39 4.13 -14.49
CA ILE A 99 1.66 4.46 -13.27
C ILE A 99 0.27 3.85 -13.38
N ILE A 100 -0.04 2.92 -12.46
CA ILE A 100 -1.34 2.24 -12.41
C ILE A 100 -2.07 2.56 -11.11
N GLY A 101 -3.37 2.81 -11.20
CA GLY A 101 -4.25 3.12 -10.07
C GLY A 101 -5.72 2.96 -10.43
N ASN A 102 -6.61 3.76 -9.84
CA ASN A 102 -8.04 3.72 -10.13
C ASN A 102 -8.75 5.07 -10.06
N ALA A 103 -9.75 5.26 -10.90
CA ALA A 103 -10.69 6.38 -10.89
C ALA A 103 -12.14 5.89 -10.70
N GLY A 104 -12.33 4.86 -9.89
CA GLY A 104 -13.48 3.97 -9.98
C GLY A 104 -13.08 2.71 -10.72
N ASP A 105 -12.89 2.82 -12.04
CA ASP A 105 -12.25 1.80 -12.89
C ASP A 105 -10.71 1.84 -12.77
N LEU A 106 -10.04 0.73 -13.07
CA LEU A 106 -8.58 0.66 -13.17
C LEU A 106 -8.07 1.54 -14.31
N CYS A 107 -6.99 2.27 -14.04
CA CYS A 107 -6.39 3.23 -14.97
C CYS A 107 -4.88 3.07 -15.00
N ILE A 108 -4.27 3.25 -16.16
CA ILE A 108 -2.82 3.22 -16.35
C ILE A 108 -2.37 4.32 -17.32
N ILE A 109 -1.22 4.91 -17.06
CA ILE A 109 -0.49 5.80 -17.98
C ILE A 109 0.94 5.31 -18.15
N CYS A 110 1.58 5.70 -19.25
CA CYS A 110 2.95 5.36 -19.59
C CYS A 110 3.77 6.61 -19.90
N SER A 111 5.05 6.58 -19.57
CA SER A 111 6.08 7.50 -20.04
C SER A 111 7.16 6.69 -20.77
N GLU A 112 7.60 7.21 -21.92
CA GLU A 112 8.66 6.63 -22.76
C GLU A 112 9.91 7.53 -22.83
N ASP A 113 9.94 8.61 -22.05
CA ASP A 113 10.97 9.64 -22.07
C ASP A 113 11.52 9.93 -20.67
N ASP A 114 11.76 8.86 -19.90
CA ASP A 114 12.30 8.92 -18.53
C ASP A 114 11.44 9.75 -17.55
N GLY A 115 10.11 9.71 -17.74
CA GLY A 115 9.14 10.32 -16.84
C GLY A 115 8.85 11.80 -17.11
N ASN A 116 9.36 12.37 -18.22
CA ASN A 116 9.17 13.79 -18.54
C ASN A 116 7.78 14.09 -19.11
N THR A 117 7.23 13.20 -19.94
CA THR A 117 5.87 13.28 -20.48
C THR A 117 5.11 11.98 -20.30
N TRP A 118 3.78 12.06 -20.31
CA TRP A 118 2.89 10.95 -19.98
C TRP A 118 1.75 10.82 -20.99
N SER A 119 1.39 9.59 -21.30
CA SER A 119 0.23 9.27 -22.13
C SER A 119 -1.07 9.75 -21.47
N VAL A 120 -2.13 9.85 -22.27
CA VAL A 120 -3.49 9.93 -21.71
C VAL A 120 -3.82 8.64 -20.94
N PRO A 121 -4.71 8.69 -19.93
CA PRO A 121 -5.11 7.50 -19.17
C PRO A 121 -5.82 6.45 -20.03
N SER A 122 -5.30 5.22 -20.01
CA SER A 122 -5.97 4.02 -20.51
C SER A 122 -6.73 3.33 -19.38
N PHE A 123 -7.97 2.94 -19.64
CA PHE A 123 -8.82 2.24 -18.67
C PHE A 123 -8.73 0.73 -18.86
N LEU A 124 -8.41 0.02 -17.79
CA LEU A 124 -8.24 -1.45 -17.79
C LEU A 124 -9.47 -2.20 -17.28
N SER A 125 -10.49 -1.47 -16.81
CA SER A 125 -11.79 -2.04 -16.43
C SER A 125 -12.95 -1.16 -16.88
N GLN A 126 -14.17 -1.68 -16.75
CA GLN A 126 -15.37 -0.96 -17.14
C GLN A 126 -16.50 -1.13 -16.12
N GLY A 127 -16.94 0.00 -15.55
CA GLY A 127 -18.12 0.05 -14.70
C GLY A 127 -17.90 -0.44 -13.27
N GLU A 128 -16.67 -0.76 -12.91
CA GLU A 128 -16.30 -1.35 -11.64
C GLU A 128 -15.96 -0.27 -10.59
N LYS A 129 -15.64 -0.72 -9.37
CA LYS A 129 -15.14 0.12 -8.29
C LYS A 129 -13.95 -0.57 -7.64
N TRP A 130 -12.84 0.12 -7.60
CA TRP A 130 -11.59 -0.38 -7.05
C TRP A 130 -11.15 0.38 -5.80
N HIS A 131 -10.29 -0.28 -5.04
CA HIS A 131 -9.57 0.21 -3.88
C HIS A 131 -8.11 -0.29 -3.98
N SER A 132 -7.19 0.46 -3.38
CA SER A 132 -5.79 0.03 -3.22
C SER A 132 -5.03 1.03 -2.34
N SER A 133 -3.72 0.84 -2.31
CA SER A 133 -2.70 1.84 -1.96
C SER A 133 -1.54 1.67 -2.96
N ALA A 134 -0.52 2.53 -2.92
CA ALA A 134 0.76 2.24 -3.58
C ALA A 134 1.48 1.05 -2.87
N CYS A 135 1.06 -0.17 -3.20
CA CYS A 135 1.69 -1.42 -2.76
C CYS A 135 2.73 -1.88 -3.78
N ASN A 136 3.45 -2.96 -3.50
CA ASN A 136 4.53 -3.42 -4.34
C ASN A 136 4.07 -3.92 -5.73
N VAL A 137 5.04 -4.08 -6.61
CA VAL A 137 4.89 -4.72 -7.92
C VAL A 137 5.92 -5.84 -7.97
N LEU A 138 5.48 -7.04 -8.32
CA LEU A 138 6.31 -8.22 -8.42
C LEU A 138 6.59 -8.51 -9.90
N PHE A 139 7.86 -8.69 -10.25
CA PHE A 139 8.26 -9.22 -11.55
C PHE A 139 8.66 -10.68 -11.39
N ALA A 140 8.01 -11.56 -12.16
CA ALA A 140 8.31 -12.98 -12.20
C ALA A 140 7.82 -13.55 -13.54
N ASN A 141 8.43 -14.63 -14.03
CA ASN A 141 7.94 -15.36 -15.21
C ASN A 141 7.73 -14.47 -16.46
N GLU A 142 8.56 -13.43 -16.66
CA GLU A 142 8.39 -12.43 -17.74
C GLU A 142 7.04 -11.70 -17.69
N ARG A 143 6.50 -11.53 -16.49
CA ARG A 143 5.22 -10.89 -16.22
C ARG A 143 5.33 -9.91 -15.07
N VAL A 144 4.49 -8.89 -15.13
CA VAL A 144 4.18 -8.05 -13.97
C VAL A 144 3.04 -8.70 -13.20
N TYR A 145 3.14 -8.69 -11.88
CA TYR A 145 2.09 -9.12 -10.95
C TYR A 145 1.90 -8.03 -9.88
N LEU A 146 0.67 -7.59 -9.68
CA LEU A 146 0.32 -6.61 -8.63
C LEU A 146 -1.09 -6.83 -8.14
N ALA A 147 -1.39 -6.39 -6.91
CA ALA A 147 -2.73 -6.51 -6.34
C ALA A 147 -3.47 -5.16 -6.28
N MET A 148 -4.74 -5.21 -6.67
CA MET A 148 -5.75 -4.18 -6.48
C MET A 148 -6.96 -4.83 -5.81
N GLU A 149 -7.78 -4.09 -5.06
CA GLU A 149 -8.97 -4.68 -4.42
C GLU A 149 -10.26 -4.20 -5.09
N GLN A 150 -11.02 -5.11 -5.69
CA GLN A 150 -12.34 -4.80 -6.23
C GLN A 150 -13.35 -4.68 -5.09
N ARG A 151 -14.23 -3.68 -5.17
CA ARG A 151 -15.24 -3.38 -4.14
C ARG A 151 -16.59 -4.00 -4.49
N PHE A 152 -17.06 -4.91 -3.64
CA PHE A 152 -18.39 -5.53 -3.68
C PHE A 152 -19.32 -4.91 -2.63
N TYR A 153 -20.63 -5.18 -2.71
CA TYR A 153 -21.62 -4.79 -1.69
C TYR A 153 -21.68 -3.28 -1.38
N ASN A 154 -21.41 -2.43 -2.38
CA ASN A 154 -21.27 -0.98 -2.19
C ASN A 154 -22.55 -0.26 -1.69
N SER A 155 -23.72 -0.86 -1.87
CA SER A 155 -25.01 -0.37 -1.37
C SER A 155 -25.41 -0.97 -0.02
N GLU A 156 -24.73 -2.02 0.43
CA GLU A 156 -25.06 -2.75 1.65
C GLU A 156 -24.10 -2.43 2.81
N ILE A 157 -22.87 -2.03 2.49
CA ILE A 157 -21.86 -1.67 3.49
C ILE A 157 -21.73 -0.15 3.53
N GLU A 158 -22.20 0.43 4.63
CA GLU A 158 -22.11 1.85 4.92
C GLU A 158 -20.69 2.24 5.38
N GLY A 159 -20.25 3.45 5.00
CA GLY A 159 -18.95 3.97 5.40
C GLY A 159 -17.78 3.28 4.69
N TRP A 160 -16.76 2.90 5.46
CA TRP A 160 -15.52 2.33 4.90
C TRP A 160 -15.69 0.83 4.61
N ASN A 161 -15.87 0.52 3.33
CA ASN A 161 -16.15 -0.83 2.84
C ASN A 161 -14.89 -1.72 2.73
N VAL A 162 -14.27 -2.06 3.86
CA VAL A 162 -13.13 -3.02 3.90
C VAL A 162 -13.58 -4.48 3.94
N ALA A 163 -14.78 -4.75 4.47
CA ALA A 163 -15.36 -6.10 4.51
C ALA A 163 -15.88 -6.58 3.13
N GLY A 164 -16.17 -5.67 2.20
CA GLY A 164 -16.56 -6.00 0.83
C GLY A 164 -15.41 -5.98 -0.18
N LEU A 165 -14.16 -5.95 0.27
CA LEU A 165 -13.01 -5.98 -0.64
C LEU A 165 -12.68 -7.40 -1.09
N SER A 166 -12.44 -7.54 -2.39
CA SER A 166 -11.87 -8.72 -3.03
C SER A 166 -10.46 -8.38 -3.52
N PRO A 167 -9.40 -8.89 -2.87
CA PRO A 167 -8.03 -8.74 -3.34
C PRO A 167 -7.86 -9.53 -4.62
N THR A 168 -7.48 -8.84 -5.68
CA THR A 168 -7.36 -9.40 -7.02
C THR A 168 -5.92 -9.28 -7.48
N LEU A 169 -5.28 -10.41 -7.74
CA LEU A 169 -3.98 -10.45 -8.39
C LEU A 169 -4.17 -10.16 -9.88
N LEU A 170 -3.56 -9.08 -10.34
CA LEU A 170 -3.49 -8.68 -11.74
C LEU A 170 -2.16 -9.13 -12.32
N SER A 171 -2.18 -9.63 -13.56
CA SER A 171 -0.99 -10.04 -14.28
C SER A 171 -1.01 -9.62 -15.74
N CYS A 172 0.13 -9.15 -16.26
CA CYS A 172 0.32 -8.82 -17.67
C CYS A 172 1.73 -9.26 -18.11
N SER A 173 1.88 -9.67 -19.38
CA SER A 173 3.20 -9.96 -19.95
C SER A 173 4.01 -8.67 -20.03
N ILE A 174 5.32 -8.73 -19.74
CA ILE A 174 6.19 -7.56 -19.96
C ILE A 174 6.43 -7.27 -21.45
N HIS A 175 6.01 -8.18 -22.34
CA HIS A 175 6.11 -8.06 -23.79
C HIS A 175 4.84 -7.58 -24.47
N ASP A 176 3.72 -7.52 -23.73
CA ASP A 176 2.44 -7.04 -24.26
C ASP A 176 2.30 -5.52 -24.04
N ASP A 177 1.29 -4.92 -24.65
CA ASP A 177 0.92 -3.54 -24.37
C ASP A 177 0.16 -3.45 -23.04
N LEU A 178 0.82 -2.94 -21.99
CA LEU A 178 0.20 -2.76 -20.68
C LEU A 178 -0.93 -1.73 -20.68
N LEU A 179 -1.03 -0.86 -21.71
CA LEU A 179 -2.13 0.08 -21.86
C LEU A 179 -3.40 -0.57 -22.42
N ASP A 180 -3.31 -1.79 -22.96
CA ASP A 180 -4.46 -2.56 -23.45
C ASP A 180 -5.04 -3.43 -22.33
N ALA A 181 -6.32 -3.22 -22.03
CA ALA A 181 -7.08 -4.03 -21.08
C ALA A 181 -7.04 -5.54 -21.42
N SER A 182 -6.98 -5.89 -22.71
CA SER A 182 -6.99 -7.28 -23.18
C SER A 182 -5.71 -8.05 -22.82
N SER A 183 -4.62 -7.34 -22.51
CA SER A 183 -3.32 -7.90 -22.10
C SER A 183 -3.29 -8.30 -20.62
N TRP A 184 -4.27 -7.86 -19.82
CA TRP A 184 -4.34 -8.15 -18.39
C TRP A 184 -5.17 -9.40 -18.09
N ARG A 185 -4.77 -10.09 -17.03
CA ARG A 185 -5.51 -11.21 -16.41
C ARG A 185 -5.72 -10.89 -14.94
N SER A 186 -6.81 -11.40 -14.38
CA SER A 186 -7.18 -11.19 -12.97
C SER A 186 -7.47 -12.53 -12.30
N SER A 187 -7.18 -12.63 -11.01
CA SER A 187 -7.63 -13.76 -10.21
C SER A 187 -9.13 -13.72 -9.96
N ASP A 188 -9.70 -14.89 -9.65
CA ASP A 188 -11.12 -15.00 -9.27
C ASP A 188 -11.47 -14.12 -8.05
N PRO A 189 -12.70 -13.59 -7.96
CA PRO A 189 -13.16 -12.84 -6.80
C PRO A 189 -13.08 -13.64 -5.50
N PHE A 190 -12.56 -13.01 -4.45
CA PHE A 190 -12.40 -13.59 -3.13
C PHE A 190 -12.74 -12.53 -2.07
N VAL A 191 -14.04 -12.31 -1.83
CA VAL A 191 -14.54 -11.22 -0.98
C VAL A 191 -14.46 -11.59 0.50
N PHE A 192 -13.97 -10.68 1.36
CA PHE A 192 -13.79 -10.94 2.80
C PHE A 192 -15.08 -11.43 3.46
N ARG A 193 -16.18 -10.68 3.30
CA ARG A 193 -17.49 -10.98 3.91
C ARG A 193 -18.02 -12.37 3.59
N ASP A 194 -17.67 -12.92 2.43
CA ASP A 194 -18.19 -14.20 1.95
C ASP A 194 -17.32 -15.39 2.38
N LYS A 195 -16.04 -15.14 2.66
CA LYS A 195 -15.04 -16.18 2.86
C LYS A 195 -14.58 -16.33 4.31
N VAL A 196 -14.65 -15.26 5.10
CA VAL A 196 -14.05 -15.23 6.43
C VAL A 196 -15.06 -15.56 7.52
N HIS A 197 -14.74 -16.61 8.28
CA HIS A 197 -15.35 -16.90 9.58
C HIS A 197 -14.29 -16.75 10.66
N PHE A 198 -14.62 -16.08 11.76
CA PHE A 198 -13.63 -15.79 12.80
C PHE A 198 -13.28 -17.04 13.60
N PRO A 199 -11.99 -17.43 13.67
CA PRO A 199 -11.56 -18.52 14.52
C PRO A 199 -11.71 -18.13 16.00
N GLY A 200 -12.26 -19.04 16.81
CA GLY A 200 -12.29 -18.87 18.26
C GLY A 200 -10.87 -18.87 18.85
N GLY A 201 -10.66 -18.12 19.94
CA GLY A 201 -9.43 -18.18 20.74
C GLY A 201 -8.25 -17.32 20.26
N VAL A 202 -8.38 -16.57 19.16
CA VAL A 202 -7.30 -15.71 18.61
C VAL A 202 -7.49 -14.22 18.96
N GLY A 203 -8.62 -13.85 19.58
CA GLY A 203 -8.91 -12.45 19.95
C GLY A 203 -9.17 -11.54 18.75
N ILE A 204 -9.68 -12.08 17.64
CA ILE A 204 -10.01 -11.33 16.42
C ILE A 204 -11.50 -11.52 16.09
N PRO A 205 -12.27 -10.44 15.86
CA PRO A 205 -11.84 -9.03 15.99
C PRO A 205 -11.54 -8.65 17.45
N PHE A 206 -10.65 -7.66 17.64
CA PHE A 206 -10.20 -7.23 18.97
C PHE A 206 -11.25 -6.39 19.69
N TYR A 207 -11.91 -5.49 18.95
CA TYR A 207 -13.09 -4.78 19.40
C TYR A 207 -14.32 -5.29 18.68
N GLU A 208 -15.49 -5.10 19.29
CA GLU A 208 -16.77 -5.39 18.64
C GLU A 208 -16.87 -4.65 17.29
N SER A 209 -17.40 -5.35 16.29
CA SER A 209 -17.53 -4.87 14.93
C SER A 209 -18.86 -5.36 14.37
N LEU A 210 -19.62 -4.46 13.76
CA LEU A 210 -20.73 -4.85 12.89
C LEU A 210 -20.18 -5.28 11.52
N THR A 211 -20.99 -6.00 10.73
CA THR A 211 -20.56 -6.55 9.43
C THR A 211 -20.79 -5.59 8.27
N ASN A 212 -21.63 -4.57 8.43
CA ASN A 212 -22.10 -3.73 7.34
C ASN A 212 -22.05 -2.21 7.61
N LYS A 213 -21.64 -1.77 8.79
CA LYS A 213 -21.49 -0.33 9.10
C LYS A 213 -20.53 -0.11 10.27
N PRO A 214 -19.99 1.11 10.45
CA PRO A 214 -19.18 1.42 11.61
C PRO A 214 -19.98 1.34 12.92
N LEU A 215 -19.33 0.85 13.98
CA LEU A 215 -19.83 0.84 15.35
C LEU A 215 -19.11 1.90 16.18
N GLU A 216 -19.84 2.77 16.86
CA GLU A 216 -19.25 3.74 17.80
C GLU A 216 -18.90 3.03 19.11
N LEU A 217 -17.61 2.99 19.47
CA LEU A 217 -17.13 2.34 20.70
C LEU A 217 -16.91 3.34 21.85
N ALA A 218 -16.72 4.61 21.51
CA ALA A 218 -16.66 5.75 22.42
C ALA A 218 -17.00 7.03 21.61
N PRO A 219 -17.35 8.16 22.24
CA PRO A 219 -17.73 9.38 21.52
C PRO A 219 -16.74 9.77 20.42
N GLY A 220 -17.20 9.79 19.17
CA GLY A 220 -16.38 10.13 17.99
C GLY A 220 -15.37 9.04 17.56
N ARG A 221 -15.38 7.86 18.18
CA ARG A 221 -14.43 6.76 17.94
C ARG A 221 -15.16 5.54 17.38
N PHE A 222 -15.00 5.32 16.09
CA PHE A 222 -15.72 4.28 15.35
C PHE A 222 -14.81 3.11 14.96
N ASN A 223 -15.34 1.89 15.04
CA ASN A 223 -14.76 0.70 14.45
C ASN A 223 -15.51 0.34 13.17
N ALA A 224 -14.85 0.47 12.01
CA ALA A 224 -15.41 0.00 10.75
C ALA A 224 -15.50 -1.55 10.73
N PRO A 225 -16.35 -2.14 9.87
CA PRO A 225 -16.45 -3.59 9.73
C PRO A 225 -15.09 -4.24 9.54
N THR A 226 -14.88 -5.41 10.17
CA THR A 226 -13.62 -6.15 10.04
C THR A 226 -13.38 -6.56 8.59
N GLY A 227 -12.14 -6.45 8.13
CA GLY A 227 -11.81 -6.72 6.73
C GLY A 227 -10.32 -6.78 6.45
N TRP A 228 -9.97 -6.85 5.16
CA TRP A 228 -8.60 -6.75 4.66
C TRP A 228 -8.49 -5.66 3.60
N LEU A 229 -7.28 -5.20 3.31
CA LEU A 229 -7.00 -4.22 2.26
C LEU A 229 -5.49 -4.10 1.96
N GLU A 230 -5.14 -3.36 0.91
CA GLU A 230 -3.78 -2.88 0.63
C GLU A 230 -2.77 -4.03 0.46
N ALA A 231 -3.11 -5.00 -0.38
CA ALA A 231 -2.37 -6.24 -0.56
C ALA A 231 -0.95 -6.02 -1.13
N GLN A 232 0.04 -6.68 -0.52
CA GLN A 232 1.42 -6.83 -0.99
C GLN A 232 1.61 -8.23 -1.57
N VAL A 233 2.12 -8.34 -2.79
CA VAL A 233 2.30 -9.60 -3.51
C VAL A 233 3.73 -10.09 -3.38
N VAL A 234 3.92 -11.33 -2.93
CA VAL A 234 5.24 -11.93 -2.72
C VAL A 234 5.29 -13.35 -3.27
N GLN A 235 6.40 -13.72 -3.89
CA GLN A 235 6.80 -15.12 -4.06
C GLN A 235 7.79 -15.50 -2.98
N ILE A 236 7.60 -16.67 -2.37
CA ILE A 236 8.57 -17.25 -1.45
C ILE A 236 9.73 -17.82 -2.27
N LYS A 237 10.94 -17.31 -2.04
CA LYS A 237 12.14 -17.61 -2.85
C LYS A 237 13.06 -18.65 -2.22
N ASP A 238 13.00 -18.87 -0.91
CA ASP A 238 13.81 -19.89 -0.24
C ASP A 238 13.28 -21.29 -0.56
N LYS A 239 14.06 -22.10 -1.29
CA LYS A 239 13.72 -23.47 -1.68
C LYS A 239 13.47 -24.43 -0.52
N HIS A 240 13.89 -24.07 0.68
CA HIS A 240 13.66 -24.84 1.90
C HIS A 240 12.43 -24.38 2.69
N HIS A 241 11.74 -23.34 2.22
CA HIS A 241 10.50 -22.88 2.83
C HIS A 241 9.35 -23.85 2.54
N ILE A 242 8.48 -24.09 3.53
CA ILE A 242 7.32 -25.01 3.39
C ILE A 242 6.26 -24.53 2.39
N TRP A 243 6.30 -23.25 2.01
CA TRP A 243 5.42 -22.63 1.01
C TRP A 243 6.17 -22.27 -0.28
N TYR A 244 7.39 -22.75 -0.43
CA TYR A 244 8.12 -22.62 -1.67
C TYR A 244 7.42 -23.39 -2.78
N ASP A 245 7.30 -22.75 -3.93
CA ASP A 245 6.78 -23.35 -5.14
C ASP A 245 7.91 -23.41 -6.19
N PRO A 246 8.42 -24.61 -6.54
CA PRO A 246 9.50 -24.75 -7.50
C PRO A 246 9.11 -24.31 -8.92
N GLU A 247 7.82 -24.25 -9.24
CA GLU A 247 7.34 -23.78 -10.55
C GLU A 247 7.24 -22.25 -10.60
N GLY A 248 7.31 -21.56 -9.45
CA GLY A 248 7.15 -20.12 -9.39
C GLY A 248 5.74 -19.66 -9.81
N LYS A 249 4.71 -20.46 -9.54
CA LYS A 249 3.31 -20.20 -9.91
C LYS A 249 2.40 -19.94 -8.71
N THR A 250 2.97 -19.92 -7.52
CA THR A 250 2.30 -19.58 -6.27
C THR A 250 2.73 -18.21 -5.77
N PHE A 251 1.74 -17.36 -5.54
CA PHE A 251 1.89 -16.00 -5.03
C PHE A 251 1.20 -15.90 -3.68
N HIS A 252 1.76 -15.12 -2.77
CA HIS A 252 1.18 -14.84 -1.47
C HIS A 252 0.81 -13.36 -1.41
N MET A 253 -0.43 -13.07 -1.03
CA MET A 253 -0.90 -11.72 -0.77
C MET A 253 -0.92 -11.50 0.74
N PHE A 254 -0.05 -10.63 1.24
CA PHE A 254 -0.08 -10.14 2.61
C PHE A 254 -0.90 -8.87 2.63
N LEU A 255 -1.97 -8.84 3.42
CA LEU A 255 -2.91 -7.73 3.46
C LEU A 255 -2.93 -7.07 4.83
N ARG A 256 -3.17 -5.76 4.82
CA ARG A 256 -3.50 -5.05 6.04
C ARG A 256 -4.72 -5.70 6.70
N ALA A 257 -4.60 -6.07 7.96
CA ALA A 257 -5.70 -6.64 8.74
C ALA A 257 -6.43 -5.53 9.49
N HIS A 258 -7.63 -5.17 9.04
CA HIS A 258 -8.49 -4.24 9.78
C HIS A 258 -9.34 -5.04 10.77
N THR A 259 -8.79 -5.31 11.96
CA THR A 259 -9.42 -6.15 13.00
C THR A 259 -9.70 -5.42 14.31
N GLY A 260 -9.40 -4.11 14.37
CA GLY A 260 -9.40 -3.32 15.60
C GLY A 260 -8.19 -3.55 16.51
N GLY A 261 -7.38 -4.58 16.25
CA GLY A 261 -6.16 -4.91 16.99
C GLY A 261 -4.88 -4.50 16.27
N ILE A 262 -3.73 -4.93 16.81
CA ILE A 262 -2.39 -4.77 16.23
C ILE A 262 -1.71 -6.12 15.97
N GLY A 263 -0.57 -6.09 15.26
CA GLY A 263 0.35 -7.23 15.21
C GLY A 263 -0.02 -8.39 14.27
N TYR A 264 -1.08 -8.26 13.47
CA TYR A 264 -1.47 -9.27 12.47
C TYR A 264 -1.60 -8.68 11.07
N ALA A 265 -1.30 -9.49 10.06
CA ALA A 265 -1.70 -9.29 8.67
C ALA A 265 -2.64 -10.45 8.27
N CYS A 266 -3.46 -10.23 7.25
CA CYS A 266 -4.18 -11.33 6.59
C CYS A 266 -3.27 -11.95 5.52
N LEU A 267 -3.40 -13.26 5.30
CA LEU A 267 -2.63 -14.00 4.30
C LEU A 267 -3.57 -14.74 3.35
N LEU A 268 -3.41 -14.47 2.05
CA LEU A 268 -4.03 -15.23 0.97
C LEU A 268 -2.94 -15.82 0.07
N LYS A 269 -3.29 -16.91 -0.62
CA LYS A 269 -2.48 -17.54 -1.65
C LYS A 269 -3.21 -17.47 -2.98
N VAL A 270 -2.48 -17.19 -4.05
CA VAL A 270 -2.97 -17.30 -5.43
C VAL A 270 -2.11 -18.33 -6.16
N ARG A 271 -2.75 -19.29 -6.83
CA ARG A 271 -2.07 -20.25 -7.70
C ARG A 271 -2.44 -19.95 -9.15
N GLU A 272 -1.44 -19.81 -9.99
CA GLU A 272 -1.59 -19.69 -11.44
C GLU A 272 -1.46 -21.08 -12.07
N ASP A 273 -2.46 -21.51 -12.86
CA ASP A 273 -2.40 -22.77 -13.58
C ASP A 273 -1.65 -22.64 -14.91
N LYS A 274 -1.48 -23.77 -15.61
CA LYS A 274 -0.81 -23.82 -16.93
C LYS A 274 -1.51 -23.00 -18.03
N ASN A 275 -2.77 -22.64 -17.85
CA ASN A 275 -3.55 -21.84 -18.79
C ASN A 275 -3.53 -20.34 -18.41
N GLY A 276 -2.83 -19.97 -17.33
CA GLY A 276 -2.80 -18.61 -16.80
C GLY A 276 -4.03 -18.24 -15.95
N GLN A 277 -4.87 -19.21 -15.58
CA GLN A 277 -5.97 -18.97 -14.64
C GLN A 277 -5.39 -18.80 -13.24
N MET A 278 -5.76 -17.72 -12.56
CA MET A 278 -5.29 -17.40 -11.21
C MET A 278 -6.41 -17.65 -10.19
N VAL A 279 -6.21 -18.62 -9.29
CA VAL A 279 -7.20 -19.00 -8.27
C VAL A 279 -6.74 -18.55 -6.89
N THR A 280 -7.53 -17.70 -6.26
CA THR A 280 -7.29 -17.19 -4.90
C THR A 280 -7.88 -18.14 -3.85
N GLY A 281 -7.14 -18.37 -2.76
CA GLY A 281 -7.60 -19.14 -1.61
C GLY A 281 -6.82 -18.81 -0.35
N PHE A 282 -7.17 -19.46 0.76
CA PHE A 282 -6.41 -19.35 2.00
C PHE A 282 -5.08 -20.11 1.91
N GLN A 283 -4.12 -19.68 2.72
CA GLN A 283 -2.93 -20.48 3.00
C GLN A 283 -3.27 -21.55 4.04
N GLU A 284 -2.56 -22.68 3.99
CA GLU A 284 -2.72 -23.78 4.94
C GLU A 284 -1.43 -23.99 5.74
N THR A 285 -1.57 -24.38 7.01
CA THR A 285 -0.48 -24.87 7.85
C THR A 285 -0.13 -26.31 7.48
N PRO A 286 1.05 -26.83 7.88
CA PRO A 286 1.39 -28.25 7.71
C PRO A 286 0.40 -29.23 8.36
N SER A 287 -0.37 -28.78 9.36
CA SER A 287 -1.43 -29.58 10.00
C SER A 287 -2.78 -29.51 9.27
N GLY A 288 -2.85 -28.85 8.11
CA GLY A 288 -4.06 -28.70 7.31
C GLY A 288 -5.05 -27.65 7.84
N GLN A 289 -4.63 -26.78 8.76
CA GLN A 289 -5.49 -25.70 9.25
C GLN A 289 -5.40 -24.48 8.33
N THR A 290 -6.53 -23.79 8.17
CA THR A 290 -6.56 -22.50 7.47
C THR A 290 -5.76 -21.47 8.24
N LEU A 291 -4.80 -20.84 7.57
CA LEU A 291 -3.99 -19.75 8.10
C LEU A 291 -4.47 -18.43 7.47
N LEU A 292 -5.41 -17.78 8.15
CA LEU A 292 -5.93 -16.47 7.75
C LEU A 292 -5.10 -15.32 8.30
N PHE A 293 -4.80 -15.35 9.61
CA PHE A 293 -4.05 -14.31 10.30
C PHE A 293 -2.64 -14.78 10.60
N LEU A 294 -1.65 -13.96 10.23
CA LEU A 294 -0.24 -14.22 10.50
C LEU A 294 0.28 -13.13 11.44
N PRO A 295 1.04 -13.48 12.51
CA PRO A 295 1.79 -12.50 13.28
C PRO A 295 2.68 -11.67 12.35
N PHE A 296 2.46 -10.36 12.35
CA PHE A 296 3.04 -9.48 11.35
C PHE A 296 3.22 -8.07 11.95
N PRO A 297 4.47 -7.65 12.26
CA PRO A 297 4.71 -6.39 12.94
C PRO A 297 4.28 -5.19 12.09
N GLY A 298 3.26 -4.48 12.55
CA GLY A 298 2.64 -3.36 11.84
C GLY A 298 1.58 -3.74 10.81
N GLY A 299 1.20 -5.02 10.70
CA GLY A 299 0.25 -5.53 9.69
C GLY A 299 -1.19 -4.98 9.75
N HIS A 300 -1.54 -4.25 10.81
CA HIS A 300 -2.84 -3.59 10.96
C HIS A 300 -2.89 -2.20 10.29
N LEU A 301 -1.72 -1.69 9.87
CA LEU A 301 -1.54 -0.47 9.08
C LEU A 301 -0.89 -0.81 7.73
N LYS A 302 -0.79 0.18 6.83
CA LYS A 302 -0.12 -0.02 5.53
C LYS A 302 1.37 -0.31 5.76
N PHE A 303 1.84 -1.42 5.21
CA PHE A 303 3.24 -1.80 5.14
C PHE A 303 3.65 -2.00 3.69
N PHE A 304 4.95 -2.09 3.41
CA PHE A 304 5.48 -2.30 2.05
C PHE A 304 6.64 -3.27 2.09
N ILE A 305 6.63 -4.24 1.17
CA ILE A 305 7.62 -5.33 1.11
C ILE A 305 8.39 -5.23 -0.21
N VAL A 306 9.72 -5.30 -0.12
CA VAL A 306 10.61 -5.50 -1.27
C VAL A 306 11.50 -6.71 -1.02
N TYR A 307 11.85 -7.43 -2.08
CA TYR A 307 12.86 -8.48 -2.01
C TYR A 307 14.19 -7.91 -2.50
N ASP A 308 15.26 -8.13 -1.74
CA ASP A 308 16.61 -7.78 -2.16
C ASP A 308 17.32 -9.01 -2.73
N GLU A 309 17.56 -9.00 -4.04
CA GLU A 309 18.23 -10.10 -4.74
C GLU A 309 19.67 -10.34 -4.28
N ILE A 310 20.34 -9.30 -3.76
CA ILE A 310 21.73 -9.39 -3.29
C ILE A 310 21.81 -10.10 -1.93
N SER A 311 21.10 -9.61 -0.92
CA SER A 311 21.09 -10.24 0.41
C SER A 311 20.20 -11.49 0.46
N ARG A 312 19.32 -11.68 -0.53
CA ARG A 312 18.28 -12.70 -0.58
C ARG A 312 17.32 -12.63 0.61
N LEU A 313 17.02 -11.42 1.06
CA LEU A 313 16.10 -11.15 2.16
C LEU A 313 14.91 -10.32 1.68
N TYR A 314 13.78 -10.51 2.34
CA TYR A 314 12.65 -9.59 2.29
C TYR A 314 12.93 -8.44 3.24
N TRP A 315 12.62 -7.23 2.79
CA TRP A 315 12.66 -6.02 3.58
C TRP A 315 11.26 -5.43 3.66
N MET A 316 10.91 -4.92 4.85
CA MET A 316 9.61 -4.33 5.09
C MET A 316 9.71 -3.02 5.84
N ALA A 317 8.97 -2.01 5.37
CA ALA A 317 8.66 -0.82 6.14
C ALA A 317 7.23 -0.93 6.67
N SER A 318 7.05 -0.72 7.97
CA SER A 318 5.74 -0.72 8.63
C SER A 318 5.73 0.24 9.82
N ASN A 319 4.56 0.54 10.36
CA ASN A 319 4.44 1.31 11.58
C ASN A 319 4.62 0.43 12.82
N GLN A 320 5.40 0.93 13.79
CA GLN A 320 5.55 0.30 15.11
C GLN A 320 4.49 0.86 16.06
N SER A 321 3.64 -0.01 16.61
CA SER A 321 2.75 0.35 17.71
C SER A 321 3.53 0.42 19.03
N PHE A 322 3.19 1.39 19.88
CA PHE A 322 3.86 1.58 21.18
C PHE A 322 2.86 1.65 22.35
N ASP A 323 1.64 2.13 22.11
CA ASP A 323 0.63 2.44 23.12
C ASP A 323 -0.80 2.10 22.64
N SER A 324 -0.96 0.88 22.10
CA SER A 324 -2.22 0.40 21.51
C SER A 324 -3.19 -0.20 22.54
N MET A 325 -2.75 -0.37 23.79
CA MET A 325 -3.56 -0.98 24.87
C MET A 325 -4.24 0.06 25.78
N ARG A 326 -4.21 1.34 25.40
CA ARG A 326 -4.95 2.38 26.11
C ARG A 326 -6.46 2.18 26.01
N THR A 327 -7.17 2.65 27.03
CA THR A 327 -8.63 2.80 26.95
C THR A 327 -9.00 3.82 25.87
N ILE A 328 -10.00 3.50 25.04
CA ILE A 328 -10.44 4.32 23.90
C ILE A 328 -10.76 5.76 24.34
N SER A 329 -11.43 5.94 25.49
CA SER A 329 -11.79 7.25 26.04
C SER A 329 -10.61 8.08 26.54
N SER A 330 -9.42 7.50 26.66
CA SER A 330 -8.20 8.20 27.09
C SER A 330 -7.31 8.66 25.94
N LEU A 331 -7.74 8.44 24.69
CA LEU A 331 -7.02 8.88 23.51
C LEU A 331 -7.13 10.39 23.35
N PRO A 332 -6.01 11.12 23.17
CA PRO A 332 -6.04 12.53 22.82
C PRO A 332 -6.89 12.78 21.57
N GLU A 333 -7.73 13.81 21.60
CA GLU A 333 -8.63 14.14 20.49
C GLU A 333 -7.88 14.54 19.22
N THR A 334 -6.80 15.32 19.36
CA THR A 334 -6.07 15.91 18.22
C THR A 334 -4.93 15.04 17.71
N SER A 335 -4.16 14.43 18.60
CA SER A 335 -2.94 13.69 18.21
C SER A 335 -3.14 12.20 17.95
N ARG A 336 -4.34 11.65 18.19
CA ARG A 336 -4.66 10.24 17.91
C ARG A 336 -5.93 10.11 17.08
N TYR A 337 -5.80 9.51 15.90
CA TYR A 337 -6.92 9.22 15.00
C TYR A 337 -7.55 7.86 15.29
N GLY A 338 -8.88 7.77 15.25
CA GLY A 338 -9.60 6.49 15.32
C GLY A 338 -9.34 5.74 16.63
N LEU A 339 -9.09 4.43 16.52
CA LEU A 339 -8.90 3.53 17.66
C LEU A 339 -7.42 3.44 18.10
N PRO A 340 -7.12 2.91 19.30
CA PRO A 340 -5.75 2.85 19.83
C PRO A 340 -4.72 2.21 18.90
N ASN A 341 -5.15 1.25 18.07
CA ASN A 341 -4.30 0.58 17.08
C ASN A 341 -3.84 1.48 15.91
N ASN A 342 -4.29 2.72 15.77
CA ASN A 342 -3.93 3.61 14.64
C ASN A 342 -2.70 4.50 14.90
N GLU A 343 -1.71 4.02 15.66
CA GLU A 343 -0.45 4.76 15.87
C GLU A 343 0.40 4.82 14.60
N ARG A 344 0.73 6.04 14.17
CA ARG A 344 1.33 6.29 12.86
C ARG A 344 2.65 7.07 12.91
N HIS A 345 3.14 7.43 14.09
CA HIS A 345 4.27 8.35 14.28
C HIS A 345 5.65 7.66 14.32
N ARG A 346 5.66 6.31 14.28
CA ARG A 346 6.86 5.47 14.36
C ARG A 346 6.93 4.59 13.13
N LEU A 347 7.89 4.86 12.24
CA LEU A 347 8.11 4.11 11.02
C LEU A 347 9.40 3.28 11.18
N GLN A 348 9.29 1.96 11.09
CA GLN A 348 10.40 1.02 11.27
C GLN A 348 10.75 0.30 9.98
N LEU A 349 12.00 -0.15 9.88
CA LEU A 349 12.50 -1.07 8.87
C LEU A 349 12.77 -2.44 9.50
N LEU A 350 12.33 -3.49 8.81
CA LEU A 350 12.54 -4.87 9.19
C LEU A 350 13.12 -5.67 8.01
N PHE A 351 13.78 -6.77 8.32
CA PHE A 351 14.19 -7.78 7.34
C PHE A 351 13.72 -9.17 7.75
N SER A 352 13.55 -10.05 6.77
CA SER A 352 13.14 -11.44 6.97
C SER A 352 13.76 -12.35 5.92
N LYS A 353 14.17 -13.55 6.33
CA LYS A 353 14.62 -14.60 5.40
C LYS A 353 13.44 -15.30 4.70
N ASN A 354 12.30 -15.40 5.38
CA ASN A 354 11.17 -16.24 4.97
C ASN A 354 9.86 -15.49 4.77
N CYS A 355 9.86 -14.15 4.93
CA CYS A 355 8.67 -13.30 4.83
C CYS A 355 7.60 -13.57 5.92
N VAL A 356 7.99 -14.29 6.98
CA VAL A 356 7.13 -14.63 8.13
C VAL A 356 7.76 -14.14 9.43
N ASP A 357 9.02 -14.50 9.67
CA ASP A 357 9.77 -14.11 10.86
C ASP A 357 10.55 -12.83 10.56
N TRP A 358 10.19 -11.74 11.25
CA TRP A 358 10.73 -10.41 10.98
C TRP A 358 11.68 -9.95 12.09
N CYS A 359 12.87 -9.53 11.69
CA CYS A 359 13.89 -8.92 12.54
C CYS A 359 13.90 -7.40 12.34
N MET A 360 14.00 -6.64 13.43
CA MET A 360 14.01 -5.17 13.35
C MET A 360 15.41 -4.67 12.97
N ALA A 361 15.52 -3.94 11.86
CA ALA A 361 16.76 -3.28 11.44
C ALA A 361 16.95 -1.93 12.15
N GLY A 362 15.87 -1.17 12.35
CA GLY A 362 15.90 0.13 13.00
C GLY A 362 14.69 1.02 12.68
N MET A 363 14.69 2.24 13.22
CA MET A 363 13.65 3.25 12.94
C MET A 363 14.03 4.07 11.72
N ILE A 364 13.15 4.11 10.71
CA ILE A 364 13.27 5.02 9.56
C ILE A 364 12.95 6.44 10.02
N ALA A 365 11.87 6.60 10.77
CA ALA A 365 11.46 7.86 11.36
C ALA A 365 10.75 7.58 12.69
N CYS A 366 10.95 8.43 13.69
CA CYS A 366 10.30 8.30 14.99
C CYS A 366 10.03 9.70 15.53
N GLN A 367 8.77 10.13 15.47
CA GLN A 367 8.37 11.43 15.98
C GLN A 367 7.98 11.32 17.46
N GLY A 368 8.27 12.34 18.26
CA GLY A 368 7.88 12.37 19.68
C GLY A 368 6.39 12.68 19.89
N ASN A 369 5.76 13.33 18.92
CA ASN A 369 4.35 13.69 18.93
C ASN A 369 3.56 12.75 18.01
N GLU A 370 2.48 12.17 18.51
CA GLU A 370 1.64 11.22 17.78
C GLU A 370 0.90 11.86 16.58
N LEU A 371 0.74 13.18 16.61
CA LEU A 371 0.19 13.97 15.50
C LEU A 371 1.08 13.89 14.25
N TYR A 372 2.40 13.85 14.42
CA TYR A 372 3.37 13.87 13.34
C TYR A 372 3.54 12.48 12.74
N SER A 373 2.50 12.01 12.05
CA SER A 373 2.49 10.71 11.41
C SER A 373 3.62 10.58 10.38
N ARG A 374 4.11 9.35 10.21
CA ARG A 374 5.04 8.86 9.19
C ARG A 374 4.56 7.48 8.76
N ASN A 375 3.67 7.42 7.77
CA ASN A 375 2.93 6.20 7.45
C ASN A 375 2.79 5.98 5.94
N TYR A 376 2.15 4.87 5.56
CA TYR A 376 1.97 4.49 4.17
C TYR A 376 3.29 4.38 3.37
N PRO A 377 4.36 3.77 3.92
CA PRO A 377 5.69 3.82 3.32
C PRO A 377 5.75 3.08 1.99
N SER A 378 6.52 3.57 1.02
CA SER A 378 6.91 2.82 -0.19
C SER A 378 8.42 2.82 -0.33
N LEU A 379 8.96 1.73 -0.89
CA LEU A 379 10.39 1.43 -0.90
C LEU A 379 10.89 1.17 -2.32
N CYS A 380 12.09 1.65 -2.64
CA CYS A 380 12.91 1.11 -3.71
C CYS A 380 14.37 0.97 -3.28
N ILE A 381 15.10 0.07 -3.93
CA ILE A 381 16.53 -0.17 -3.68
C ILE A 381 17.31 0.40 -4.85
N VAL A 382 18.32 1.21 -4.56
CA VAL A 382 19.23 1.81 -5.56
C VAL A 382 20.67 1.53 -5.14
N GLY A 383 21.31 0.58 -5.80
CA GLY A 383 22.66 0.12 -5.45
C GLY A 383 22.73 -0.40 -4.01
N GLU A 384 23.51 0.27 -3.16
CA GLU A 384 23.68 -0.07 -1.74
C GLU A 384 22.66 0.59 -0.81
N ASP A 385 21.85 1.50 -1.33
CA ASP A 385 20.99 2.35 -0.51
C ASP A 385 19.52 1.98 -0.69
N MET A 386 18.74 2.19 0.37
CA MET A 386 17.28 2.05 0.34
C MET A 386 16.63 3.43 0.41
N HIS A 387 15.68 3.65 -0.49
CA HIS A 387 14.95 4.89 -0.67
C HIS A 387 13.52 4.68 -0.19
N VAL A 388 13.05 5.57 0.70
CA VAL A 388 11.75 5.46 1.34
C VAL A 388 10.97 6.74 1.14
N VAL A 389 9.71 6.63 0.72
CA VAL A 389 8.76 7.74 0.78
C VAL A 389 7.60 7.39 1.68
N CYS A 390 7.05 8.37 2.38
CA CYS A 390 5.89 8.15 3.24
C CYS A 390 5.02 9.41 3.33
N ARG A 391 3.76 9.20 3.74
CA ARG A 391 2.88 10.27 4.18
C ARG A 391 3.41 10.81 5.50
N ALA A 392 3.45 12.12 5.61
CA ALA A 392 3.94 12.81 6.78
C ALA A 392 2.97 13.90 7.21
N ALA A 393 2.91 14.13 8.51
CA ALA A 393 2.13 15.20 9.09
C ALA A 393 3.01 16.11 9.96
N ASP A 394 2.65 17.39 10.04
CA ASP A 394 3.22 18.37 10.97
C ASP A 394 2.12 19.16 11.72
N ASP A 395 2.47 20.30 12.34
CA ASP A 395 1.56 21.11 13.15
C ASP A 395 0.35 21.67 12.39
N HIS A 396 0.40 21.73 11.06
CA HIS A 396 -0.70 22.22 10.23
C HIS A 396 -1.64 21.10 9.78
N THR A 397 -1.30 19.84 10.04
CA THR A 397 -2.15 18.71 9.65
C THR A 397 -3.50 18.78 10.35
N LYS A 398 -4.55 18.35 9.66
CA LYS A 398 -5.87 18.19 10.29
C LYS A 398 -5.84 17.16 11.43
N ASP A 399 -5.26 15.99 11.13
CA ASP A 399 -5.07 14.88 12.08
C ASP A 399 -3.99 13.91 11.54
N PRO A 400 -3.54 12.88 12.29
CA PRO A 400 -2.45 12.01 11.84
C PRO A 400 -2.86 11.02 10.72
N GLN A 401 -4.16 10.87 10.41
CA GLN A 401 -4.66 10.05 9.31
C GLN A 401 -4.78 10.86 8.02
N TYR A 402 -5.19 12.12 8.08
CA TYR A 402 -5.30 13.05 6.95
C TYR A 402 -4.08 13.96 6.91
N SER A 403 -2.93 13.33 6.64
CA SER A 403 -1.62 13.96 6.53
C SER A 403 -1.53 15.00 5.41
N ASP A 404 -0.67 15.99 5.59
CA ASP A 404 -0.53 17.15 4.73
C ASP A 404 0.82 17.21 3.98
N CYS A 405 1.73 16.29 4.23
CA CYS A 405 3.05 16.23 3.58
C CYS A 405 3.34 14.87 2.94
N ILE A 406 4.25 14.88 1.96
CA ILE A 406 4.99 13.70 1.50
C ILE A 406 6.47 13.93 1.78
N THR A 407 7.11 12.95 2.43
CA THR A 407 8.53 13.02 2.80
C THR A 407 9.32 11.85 2.27
N TYR A 408 10.61 12.07 2.08
CA TYR A 408 11.61 11.14 1.60
C TYR A 408 12.69 10.89 2.64
N TYR A 409 13.19 9.66 2.67
CA TYR A 409 14.32 9.22 3.48
C TYR A 409 15.27 8.34 2.67
N LYS A 410 16.56 8.49 2.96
CA LYS A 410 17.62 7.60 2.46
C LYS A 410 18.26 6.83 3.60
N ILE A 411 18.32 5.50 3.47
CA ILE A 411 19.00 4.58 4.38
C ILE A 411 20.24 4.06 3.67
N LYS A 412 21.41 4.57 4.06
CA LYS A 412 22.66 4.26 3.38
C LYS A 412 23.15 2.87 3.75
N ARG A 413 23.61 2.08 2.77
CA ARG A 413 24.17 0.73 2.99
C ARG A 413 23.28 -0.14 3.87
N PHE A 414 21.98 -0.18 3.56
CA PHE A 414 20.96 -0.79 4.43
C PHE A 414 21.24 -2.27 4.77
N ARG A 415 21.96 -2.99 3.91
CA ARG A 415 22.39 -4.38 4.13
C ARG A 415 23.35 -4.54 5.31
N MET A 416 24.07 -3.49 5.70
CA MET A 416 24.92 -3.50 6.90
C MET A 416 24.13 -3.55 8.21
N LEU A 417 22.79 -3.42 8.15
CA LEU A 417 21.90 -3.54 9.30
C LEU A 417 21.50 -5.00 9.60
N ILE A 418 21.90 -5.96 8.76
CA ILE A 418 21.69 -7.39 8.98
C ILE A 418 22.66 -7.86 10.09
N TYR A 419 22.16 -8.68 11.01
CA TYR A 419 22.93 -9.20 12.15
C TYR A 419 22.72 -10.70 12.36
#